data_AF-A0A0S3RHQ9-F1
#
_entry.id   AF-A0A0S3RHQ9-F1
#
_cell.length_a   1.000
_cell.length_b   1.000
_cell.length_c   1.000
_cell.angle_alpha   90.00
_cell.angle_beta   90.00
_cell.angle_gamma   90.00
#
_symmetry.space_group_name_H-M   'P 1'
#
loop_
_entity.id
_entity.type
_entity.pdbx_description
1 polymer ?
#
loop_
_entity_poly.entity_id
_entity_poly.type
_entity_poly.pdbx_seq_one_letter_code
_entity_poly.pdbx_strand_id
1 'polypeptide(L)'
;LDNWHEEFLKQANPPDPRSFPFILLGNKIDIDGGNSRVVSEKKAKDWCASKGNIPYFETSAKEDFNVDAAFLCIAKAALANEHEQDISLMIHLPWMLLQTLKTLEGTGLLLF
;
A
#
# COMPACT_ATOMS: atom_id res chain seq x y z
N LEU A 1 -9.73 -0.29 -6.20
CA LEU A 1 -8.92 -1.05 -5.23
C LEU A 1 -8.58 -2.40 -5.84
N ASP A 2 -9.57 -3.19 -6.28
CA ASP A 2 -9.32 -4.48 -6.94
C ASP A 2 -8.40 -4.40 -8.15
N ASN A 3 -8.68 -3.50 -9.12
CA ASN A 3 -7.84 -3.39 -10.32
C ASN A 3 -6.35 -3.20 -10.00
N TRP A 4 -6.03 -2.35 -9.01
CA TRP A 4 -4.64 -2.09 -8.63
C TRP A 4 -4.01 -3.30 -7.93
N HIS A 5 -4.73 -3.94 -7.01
CA HIS A 5 -4.26 -5.12 -6.31
C HIS A 5 -4.02 -6.30 -7.27
N GLU A 6 -4.93 -6.54 -8.21
CA GLU A 6 -4.81 -7.60 -9.22
C GLU A 6 -3.69 -7.32 -10.22
N GLU A 7 -3.58 -6.08 -10.72
CA GLU A 7 -2.49 -5.70 -11.64
C GLU A 7 -1.12 -5.79 -10.96
N PHE A 8 -1.01 -5.41 -9.68
CA PHE A 8 0.24 -5.58 -8.93
C PHE A 8 0.63 -7.06 -8.85
N LEU A 9 -0.27 -7.92 -8.39
CA LEU A 9 0.03 -9.36 -8.25
C LEU A 9 0.40 -10.00 -9.59
N LYS A 10 -0.23 -9.56 -10.68
CA LYS A 10 0.08 -10.03 -12.04
C LYS A 10 1.46 -9.58 -12.51
N GLN A 11 1.85 -8.34 -12.24
CA GLN A 11 3.13 -7.78 -12.71
C GLN A 11 4.30 -8.18 -11.83
N ALA A 12 4.13 -8.13 -10.51
CA ALA A 12 5.15 -8.52 -9.53
C ALA A 12 5.34 -10.04 -9.48
N ASN A 13 4.30 -10.82 -9.84
CA ASN A 13 4.28 -12.27 -9.84
C ASN A 13 4.97 -12.89 -8.60
N PRO A 14 4.54 -12.51 -7.38
CA PRO A 14 5.17 -13.00 -6.17
C PRO A 14 5.01 -14.53 -6.04
N PRO A 15 5.98 -15.23 -5.42
CA PRO A 15 5.93 -16.68 -5.24
C PRO A 15 4.65 -17.19 -4.57
N ASP A 16 4.17 -16.49 -3.52
CA ASP A 16 2.84 -16.69 -2.95
C ASP A 16 2.04 -15.37 -2.94
N PRO A 17 1.15 -15.17 -3.93
CA PRO A 17 0.29 -13.99 -4.01
C PRO A 17 -0.66 -13.81 -2.82
N ARG A 18 -0.96 -14.87 -2.06
CA ARG A 18 -1.91 -14.80 -0.94
C ARG A 18 -1.24 -14.35 0.36
N SER A 19 0.07 -14.59 0.50
CA SER A 19 0.84 -14.16 1.66
C SER A 19 1.59 -12.85 1.42
N PHE A 20 1.61 -12.35 0.18
CA PHE A 20 2.29 -11.10 -0.16
C PHE A 20 1.80 -9.97 0.76
N PRO A 21 2.71 -9.28 1.46
CA PRO A 21 2.32 -8.31 2.45
C PRO A 21 1.80 -7.05 1.75
N PHE A 22 0.56 -6.66 2.04
CA PHE A 22 -0.03 -5.41 1.59
C PHE A 22 -0.44 -4.55 2.78
N ILE A 23 -0.45 -3.23 2.60
CA ILE A 23 -1.18 -2.28 3.46
C ILE A 23 -1.97 -1.31 2.59
N LEU A 24 -3.14 -0.86 3.06
CA LEU A 24 -3.92 0.18 2.36
C LEU A 24 -3.77 1.52 3.09
N LEU A 25 -3.52 2.62 2.36
CA LEU A 25 -3.37 3.97 2.92
C LEU A 25 -4.47 4.93 2.44
N GLY A 26 -5.38 5.36 3.31
CA GLY A 26 -6.19 6.55 3.04
C GLY A 26 -5.33 7.80 3.18
N ASN A 27 -4.70 8.29 2.13
CA ASN A 27 -3.84 9.49 2.22
C ASN A 27 -4.66 10.79 2.05
N LYS A 28 -4.07 11.91 2.50
CA LYS A 28 -4.59 13.29 2.40
C LYS A 28 -5.78 13.59 3.31
N ILE A 29 -5.82 13.00 4.50
CA ILE A 29 -6.91 13.26 5.45
C ILE A 29 -6.93 14.69 6.00
N ASP A 30 -5.83 15.43 5.83
CA ASP A 30 -5.71 16.85 6.18
C ASP A 30 -6.60 17.75 5.31
N ILE A 31 -6.98 17.30 4.11
CA ILE A 31 -7.81 18.08 3.18
C ILE A 31 -9.28 17.91 3.56
N ASP A 32 -9.92 19.01 3.97
CA ASP A 32 -11.37 19.08 4.24
C ASP A 32 -11.87 18.01 5.22
N GLY A 33 -11.01 17.57 6.16
CA GLY A 33 -11.30 16.45 7.06
C GLY A 33 -11.61 15.14 6.34
N GLY A 34 -11.22 15.00 5.07
CA GLY A 34 -11.56 13.89 4.21
C GLY A 34 -12.95 13.94 3.59
N ASN A 35 -13.71 15.03 3.67
CA ASN A 35 -15.07 15.11 3.10
C ASN A 35 -15.09 15.03 1.57
N SER A 36 -14.02 15.43 0.89
CA SER A 36 -13.88 15.31 -0.56
C SER A 36 -13.47 13.90 -1.04
N ARG A 37 -13.44 12.90 -0.16
CA ARG A 37 -12.99 11.54 -0.51
C ARG A 37 -14.00 10.82 -1.41
N VAL A 38 -13.50 10.20 -2.47
CA VAL A 38 -14.29 9.35 -3.39
C VAL A 38 -14.49 7.95 -2.82
N VAL A 39 -13.61 7.52 -1.92
CA VAL A 39 -13.68 6.23 -1.23
C VAL A 39 -13.90 6.50 0.25
N SER A 40 -15.05 6.08 0.78
CA SER A 40 -15.34 6.18 2.21
C SER A 40 -14.46 5.24 3.02
N GLU A 41 -14.19 5.61 4.28
CA GLU A 41 -13.45 4.78 5.23
C GLU A 41 -14.09 3.38 5.38
N LYS A 42 -15.43 3.32 5.44
CA LYS A 42 -16.17 2.06 5.49
C LYS A 42 -15.87 1.17 4.28
N LYS A 43 -15.89 1.72 3.06
CA LYS A 43 -15.59 0.97 1.83
C LYS A 43 -14.16 0.44 1.83
N ALA A 44 -13.20 1.24 2.32
CA ALA A 44 -11.80 0.82 2.44
C ALA A 44 -11.64 -0.34 3.43
N LYS A 45 -12.24 -0.22 4.62
CA LYS A 45 -12.23 -1.28 5.66
C LYS A 45 -12.90 -2.57 5.18
N ASP A 46 -14.08 -2.46 4.57
CA ASP A 46 -14.81 -3.62 4.04
C ASP A 46 -13.97 -4.33 2.95
N TRP A 47 -13.29 -3.58 2.08
CA TRP A 47 -12.39 -4.14 1.07
C TRP A 47 -11.18 -4.85 1.71
N CYS A 48 -10.51 -4.22 2.68
CA CYS A 48 -9.40 -4.83 3.41
C CYS A 48 -9.78 -6.15 4.10
N ALA A 49 -10.95 -6.20 4.74
CA ALA A 49 -11.46 -7.42 5.35
C ALA A 49 -11.65 -8.54 4.32
N SER A 50 -12.15 -8.22 3.11
CA SER A 50 -12.32 -9.19 2.03
C SER A 50 -11.03 -9.74 1.44
N LYS A 51 -9.89 -9.05 1.64
CA LYS A 51 -8.57 -9.40 1.08
C LYS A 51 -7.62 -10.01 2.11
N GLY A 52 -8.17 -10.67 3.13
CA GLY A 52 -7.37 -11.32 4.17
C GLY A 52 -6.97 -10.37 5.31
N ASN A 53 -7.82 -9.40 5.63
CA ASN A 53 -7.58 -8.39 6.67
C ASN A 53 -6.32 -7.56 6.43
N ILE A 54 -6.17 -7.04 5.20
CA ILE A 54 -5.09 -6.09 4.87
C ILE A 54 -5.12 -4.92 5.86
N PRO A 55 -4.02 -4.59 6.55
CA PRO A 55 -3.96 -3.43 7.44
C PRO A 55 -4.30 -2.15 6.69
N TYR A 56 -5.10 -1.29 7.32
CA TYR A 56 -5.54 -0.02 6.75
C TYR A 56 -5.18 1.15 7.65
N PHE A 57 -4.57 2.19 7.08
CA PHE A 57 -4.17 3.40 7.79
C PHE A 57 -4.73 4.64 7.08
N GLU A 58 -5.31 5.55 7.86
CA GLU A 58 -5.54 6.92 7.42
C GLU A 58 -4.27 7.73 7.68
N THR A 59 -3.79 8.45 6.69
CA THR A 59 -2.48 9.13 6.69
C THR A 59 -2.58 10.54 6.13
N SER A 60 -1.69 11.42 6.60
CA SER A 60 -1.37 12.67 5.92
C SER A 60 0.13 12.76 5.74
N ALA A 61 0.59 12.65 4.49
CA ALA A 61 1.99 12.90 4.18
C ALA A 61 2.39 14.38 4.43
N LYS A 62 1.42 15.30 4.39
CA LYS A 62 1.67 16.73 4.59
C LYS A 62 1.90 17.07 6.06
N GLU A 63 1.11 16.47 6.94
CA GLU A 63 1.12 16.72 8.39
C GLU A 63 1.90 15.64 9.16
N ASP A 64 2.63 14.77 8.45
CA ASP A 64 3.38 13.63 9.01
C ASP A 64 2.52 12.73 9.93
N PHE A 65 1.27 12.53 9.55
CA PHE A 65 0.32 11.78 10.34
C PHE A 65 0.26 10.31 9.89
N ASN A 66 0.51 9.39 10.83
CA ASN A 66 0.45 7.93 10.65
C ASN A 66 1.36 7.34 9.56
N VAL A 67 2.24 8.13 8.94
CA VAL A 67 3.17 7.67 7.91
C VAL A 67 4.14 6.64 8.50
N ASP A 68 4.81 6.98 9.61
CA ASP A 68 5.75 6.08 10.28
C ASP A 68 5.12 4.76 10.72
N ALA A 69 3.92 4.83 11.31
CA ALA A 69 3.21 3.66 11.78
C ALA A 69 2.85 2.71 10.62
N ALA A 70 2.40 3.27 9.49
CA ALA A 70 2.08 2.51 8.30
C ALA A 70 3.33 1.85 7.70
N PHE A 71 4.42 2.60 7.53
CA PHE A 71 5.66 2.07 6.98
C PHE A 71 6.31 1.02 7.89
N LEU A 72 6.28 1.23 9.21
CA LEU A 72 6.76 0.24 10.16
C LEU A 72 5.92 -1.04 10.11
N CYS A 73 4.61 -0.94 9.89
CA CYS A 73 3.74 -2.10 9.73
C CYS A 73 4.14 -2.95 8.53
N ILE A 74 4.29 -2.34 7.36
CA ILE A 74 4.64 -3.09 6.14
C ILE A 74 6.08 -3.61 6.17
N ALA A 75 7.03 -2.85 6.74
CA ALA A 75 8.41 -3.32 6.93
C ALA A 75 8.44 -4.58 7.80
N LYS A 76 7.71 -4.61 8.91
CA LYS A 76 7.60 -5.81 9.77
C LYS A 76 6.94 -6.98 9.05
N ALA A 77 5.88 -6.73 8.28
CA ALA A 77 5.20 -7.77 7.52
C ALA A 77 6.08 -8.35 6.41
N ALA A 78 6.88 -7.51 5.73
CA ALA A 78 7.86 -7.92 4.74
C ALA A 78 8.97 -8.78 5.36
N LEU A 79 9.59 -8.33 6.46
CA LEU A 79 10.60 -9.10 7.19
C LEU A 79 10.08 -10.47 7.66
N ALA A 80 8.82 -10.55 8.09
CA ALA A 80 8.20 -11.82 8.48
C ALA A 80 7.96 -12.77 7.28
N ASN A 81 7.87 -12.23 6.06
CA ASN A 81 7.73 -12.98 4.81
C ASN A 81 9.08 -13.37 4.17
N GLU A 82 10.22 -12.88 4.70
CA GLU A 82 11.56 -13.08 4.10
C GLU A 82 12.13 -14.50 4.20
N HIS A 83 11.37 -15.51 4.67
CA HIS A 83 11.88 -16.88 4.67
C HIS A 83 12.02 -17.50 3.26
N GLU A 84 11.71 -16.79 2.15
CA GLU A 84 11.81 -17.31 0.77
C GLU A 84 12.11 -16.31 -0.39
N GLN A 85 12.37 -15.01 -0.17
CA GLN A 85 12.27 -13.99 -1.27
C GLN A 85 13.49 -13.07 -1.51
N ASP A 86 14.72 -13.53 -1.29
CA ASP A 86 15.95 -12.71 -1.39
C ASP A 86 16.28 -12.18 -2.83
N ILE A 87 15.57 -12.63 -3.87
CA ILE A 87 15.93 -12.33 -5.29
C ILE A 87 15.01 -11.30 -5.94
N SER A 88 13.76 -11.11 -5.47
CA SER A 88 12.78 -10.25 -6.16
C SER A 88 12.99 -8.75 -5.90
N LEU A 89 13.37 -8.40 -4.66
CA LEU A 89 13.54 -7.02 -4.19
C LEU A 89 14.74 -6.31 -4.87
N MET A 90 15.84 -7.01 -5.15
CA MET A 90 17.03 -6.39 -5.76
C MET A 90 16.86 -6.01 -7.23
N ILE A 91 15.94 -6.65 -7.97
CA ILE A 91 15.83 -6.46 -9.44
C ILE A 91 14.81 -5.36 -9.79
N HIS A 92 13.85 -5.06 -8.90
CA HIS A 92 12.73 -4.16 -9.19
C HIS A 92 12.81 -2.77 -8.51
N LEU A 93 13.76 -2.55 -7.59
CA LEU A 93 13.94 -1.26 -6.91
C LEU A 93 14.02 -0.03 -7.85
N PRO A 94 14.71 -0.08 -9.01
CA PRO A 94 14.74 1.06 -9.94
C PRO A 94 13.38 1.36 -10.57
N TRP A 95 12.58 0.32 -10.85
CA TRP A 95 11.24 0.46 -11.44
C TRP A 95 10.19 0.90 -10.42
N MET A 96 10.29 0.40 -9.18
CA MET A 96 9.41 0.79 -8.08
C MET A 96 9.57 2.27 -7.74
N LEU A 97 10.80 2.78 -7.68
CA LEU A 97 11.06 4.22 -7.47
C LEU A 97 10.50 5.10 -8.59
N LEU A 98 10.53 4.63 -9.85
CA LEU A 98 9.95 5.34 -10.99
C LEU A 98 8.42 5.37 -10.95
N GLN A 99 7.75 4.34 -10.43
CA GLN A 99 6.30 4.39 -10.19
C GLN A 99 5.97 5.34 -9.03
N THR A 100 6.73 5.29 -7.93
CA THR A 100 6.55 6.21 -6.79
C THR A 100 6.62 7.68 -7.22
N LEU A 101 7.56 8.05 -8.09
CA LEU A 101 7.66 9.41 -8.64
C LEU A 101 6.45 9.82 -9.48
N LYS A 102 5.90 8.90 -10.30
CA LYS A 102 4.69 9.15 -11.09
C LYS A 102 3.44 9.30 -10.21
N THR A 103 3.37 8.59 -9.09
CA THR A 103 2.23 8.66 -8.16
C THR A 103 2.27 9.93 -7.29
N LEU A 104 3.45 10.52 -7.05
CA LEU A 104 3.60 11.79 -6.34
C LEU A 104 3.06 12.99 -7.14
N GLU A 105 3.08 12.94 -8.48
CA GLU A 105 2.58 14.02 -9.34
C GLU A 105 1.06 13.98 -9.58
N GLY A 106 0.38 12.86 -9.27
CA GLY A 106 -1.06 12.77 -9.49
C GLY A 106 -1.65 11.52 -8.87
N THR A 107 -2.51 11.72 -7.87
CA THR A 107 -3.43 10.73 -7.29
C THR A 107 -2.80 9.45 -6.71
N GLY A 108 -2.49 9.50 -5.40
CA GLY A 108 -2.96 8.49 -4.45
C GLY A 108 -2.14 7.19 -4.32
N LEU A 109 -1.60 7.03 -3.11
CA LEU A 109 -1.03 5.84 -2.46
C LEU A 109 0.28 5.25 -3.01
N LEU A 110 1.31 5.33 -2.16
CA LEU A 110 2.36 4.31 -2.10
C LEU A 110 1.79 3.02 -1.50
N LEU A 111 2.04 1.88 -2.14
CA LEU A 111 2.09 0.59 -1.48
C LEU A 111 3.52 0.04 -1.61
N PHE A 112 4.08 -0.40 -0.49
CA PHE A 112 5.18 -1.38 -0.45
C PHE A 112 4.58 -2.77 -0.50
#